data_AF-A0A9W7ZEJ2-F1
#
_entry.id   AF-A0A9W7ZEJ2-F1
#
_cell.length_a   1.000
_cell.length_b   1.000
_cell.length_c   1.000
_cell.angle_alpha   90.00
_cell.angle_beta   90.00
_cell.angle_gamma   90.00
#
_symmetry.space_group_name_H-M   'P 1'
#
loop_
_entity.id
_entity.type
_entity.pdbx_description
1 polymer ?
#
loop_
_entity_poly.entity_id
_entity_poly.type
_entity_poly.pdbx_seq_one_letter_code
_entity_poly.pdbx_strand_id
1 'polypeptide(L)'
;MATKKNLNWEISVLEAQVGAGKSFWKAKAKVAKEQREKARKAKHTARVTDQETATFAEPSVASKEEAEARLAELRKEKANRKLYVVRKQSKALASKLVRFEKKRLLRKIKQHQSKPNEANAADSTEQAAVDECEQDIEATVALPIEDLTTCLMSRIKKRITADGLDIPPLSLELQEFNASKCVQRVLGAHQAIEFIKENATDLNEILTGAKRVAKKQELPEKAKAPKSSMPDISTEYDDYESTSDLEADLAGRKSEPASVFVSRLDGNVSDESVNNSSRKPKKDKRKRHGASEEDDFMDIYQGKEAKKNRPGQRQRRKQYEQLYGDEANHIKIWKKEKKPSHSSNQHKQNIAEPAKETKPTGAAANNKSQAMHPSWEAKRRERELLEQAKSIKGQKIVFT
;
A
#
# COMPACT_ATOMS: atom_id res chain seq x y z
N MET A 1 -12.30 11.82 -32.81
CA MET A 1 -11.95 11.09 -31.57
C MET A 1 -12.23 11.97 -30.37
N ALA A 2 -13.09 11.55 -29.43
CA ALA A 2 -13.31 12.30 -28.21
C ALA A 2 -12.05 12.28 -27.32
N THR A 3 -11.61 13.44 -26.86
CA THR A 3 -10.48 13.53 -25.91
C THR A 3 -10.90 12.91 -24.58
N LYS A 4 -10.05 12.02 -24.03
CA LYS A 4 -10.34 11.38 -22.73
C LYS A 4 -10.40 12.45 -21.64
N LYS A 5 -11.61 12.77 -21.18
CA LYS A 5 -11.83 13.71 -20.07
C LYS A 5 -11.15 13.20 -18.80
N ASN A 6 -10.43 14.09 -18.11
CA ASN A 6 -9.78 13.80 -16.85
C ASN A 6 -10.73 14.13 -15.68
N LEU A 7 -11.57 13.15 -15.31
CA LEU A 7 -12.58 13.32 -14.26
C LEU A 7 -11.99 13.83 -12.94
N ASN A 8 -10.77 13.41 -12.58
CA ASN A 8 -10.14 13.87 -11.34
C ASN A 8 -9.89 15.38 -11.34
N TRP A 9 -9.53 15.95 -12.50
CA TRP A 9 -9.32 17.38 -12.62
C TRP A 9 -10.65 18.13 -12.58
N GLU A 10 -11.67 17.69 -13.33
CA GLU A 10 -12.99 18.33 -13.34
C GLU A 10 -13.64 18.30 -11.94
N ILE A 11 -13.60 17.15 -11.25
CA ILE A 11 -14.05 17.01 -9.86
C ILE A 11 -13.31 18.00 -8.95
N SER A 12 -11.98 18.12 -9.08
CA SER A 12 -11.20 19.05 -8.24
C SER A 12 -11.54 20.53 -8.51
N VAL A 13 -11.90 20.88 -9.75
CA VAL A 13 -12.29 22.24 -10.12
C VAL A 13 -13.67 22.56 -9.55
N LEU A 14 -14.64 21.66 -9.70
CA LEU A 14 -15.99 21.84 -9.15
C LEU A 14 -15.97 21.86 -7.61
N GLU A 15 -15.19 21.00 -6.96
CA GLU A 15 -14.96 21.04 -5.50
C GLU A 15 -14.48 22.42 -5.04
N ALA A 16 -13.56 23.05 -5.78
CA ALA A 16 -13.14 24.41 -5.50
C ALA A 16 -14.23 25.45 -5.65
N GLN A 17 -15.08 25.32 -6.68
CA GLN A 17 -16.19 26.25 -6.92
C GLN A 17 -17.24 26.15 -5.81
N VAL A 18 -17.54 24.93 -5.36
CA VAL A 18 -18.49 24.67 -4.28
C VAL A 18 -17.95 25.08 -2.90
N GLY A 19 -16.63 25.23 -2.77
CA GLY A 19 -15.99 25.50 -1.48
C GLY A 19 -15.76 24.25 -0.64
N ALA A 20 -15.88 23.06 -1.23
CA ALA A 20 -15.79 21.78 -0.54
C ALA A 20 -14.42 21.10 -0.79
N GLY A 21 -13.92 20.38 0.22
CA GLY A 21 -12.81 19.44 0.06
C GLY A 21 -11.40 20.01 0.28
N LYS A 22 -10.45 19.09 0.51
CA LYS A 22 -9.03 19.42 0.77
C LYS A 22 -8.30 19.99 -0.45
N SER A 23 -8.83 19.69 -1.64
CA SER A 23 -8.41 20.17 -2.96
C SER A 23 -8.75 21.65 -3.17
N PHE A 24 -9.66 22.22 -2.37
CA PHE A 24 -10.11 23.61 -2.48
C PHE A 24 -8.94 24.58 -2.64
N TRP A 25 -7.94 24.54 -1.77
CA TRP A 25 -6.79 25.44 -1.84
C TRP A 25 -5.96 25.26 -3.11
N LYS A 26 -5.76 24.02 -3.57
CA LYS A 26 -4.99 23.73 -4.79
C LYS A 26 -5.73 24.19 -6.04
N ALA A 27 -7.03 23.95 -6.09
CA ALA A 27 -7.85 24.34 -7.22
C ALA A 27 -8.11 25.85 -7.22
N LYS A 28 -8.35 26.49 -6.07
CA LYS A 28 -8.37 27.95 -5.92
C LYS A 28 -7.05 28.58 -6.38
N ALA A 29 -5.91 28.01 -5.98
CA ALA A 29 -4.60 28.49 -6.44
C ALA A 29 -4.41 28.33 -7.96
N LYS A 30 -4.94 27.26 -8.55
CA LYS A 30 -4.86 27.03 -10.00
C LYS A 30 -5.80 27.94 -10.80
N VAL A 31 -7.04 28.10 -10.36
CA VAL A 31 -8.01 29.05 -10.93
C VAL A 31 -7.45 30.48 -10.84
N ALA A 32 -6.90 30.86 -9.69
CA ALA A 32 -6.21 32.15 -9.53
C ALA A 32 -5.01 32.28 -10.49
N LYS A 33 -4.25 31.20 -10.72
CA LYS A 33 -3.15 31.20 -11.69
C LYS A 33 -3.63 31.37 -13.13
N GLU A 34 -4.70 30.68 -13.53
CA GLU A 34 -5.31 30.80 -14.86
C GLU A 34 -5.94 32.18 -15.08
N GLN A 35 -6.61 32.74 -14.07
CA GLN A 35 -7.10 34.12 -14.09
C GLN A 35 -5.95 35.12 -14.23
N ARG A 36 -4.84 34.93 -13.50
CA ARG A 36 -3.62 35.75 -13.66
C ARG A 36 -3.01 35.63 -15.06
N GLU A 37 -2.99 34.43 -15.64
CA GLU A 37 -2.47 34.22 -16.99
C GLU A 37 -3.37 34.85 -18.05
N LYS A 38 -4.69 34.73 -17.91
CA LYS A 38 -5.67 35.43 -18.75
C LYS A 38 -5.54 36.94 -18.63
N ALA A 39 -5.42 37.47 -17.42
CA ALA A 39 -5.18 38.91 -17.19
C ALA A 39 -3.86 39.38 -17.82
N ARG A 40 -2.80 38.57 -17.78
CA ARG A 40 -1.53 38.87 -18.46
C ARG A 40 -1.68 38.88 -19.98
N LYS A 41 -2.40 37.91 -20.55
CA LYS A 41 -2.70 37.87 -21.99
C LYS A 41 -3.60 39.04 -22.40
N ALA A 42 -4.63 39.35 -21.62
CA ALA A 42 -5.52 40.47 -21.83
C ALA A 42 -4.79 41.82 -21.75
N LYS A 43 -3.85 42.01 -20.81
CA LYS A 43 -3.00 43.22 -20.79
C LYS A 43 -2.12 43.32 -22.03
N HIS A 44 -1.64 42.19 -22.55
CA HIS A 44 -0.84 42.17 -23.77
C HIS A 44 -1.69 42.51 -25.01
N THR A 45 -2.98 42.16 -25.02
CA THR A 45 -3.90 42.49 -26.13
C THR A 45 -4.54 43.88 -25.97
N ALA A 46 -4.87 44.31 -24.75
CA ALA A 46 -5.50 45.61 -24.46
C ALA A 46 -4.52 46.79 -24.60
N ARG A 47 -3.20 46.56 -24.58
CA ARG A 47 -2.23 47.57 -25.01
C ARG A 47 -2.38 47.95 -26.50
N VAL A 48 -3.29 47.30 -27.23
CA VAL A 48 -3.64 47.56 -28.64
C VAL A 48 -5.06 48.14 -28.78
N THR A 49 -5.86 48.25 -27.72
CA THR A 49 -7.26 48.71 -27.83
C THR A 49 -7.73 49.30 -26.50
N ASP A 50 -7.88 50.62 -26.46
CA ASP A 50 -8.18 51.37 -25.23
C ASP A 50 -9.62 51.17 -24.74
N GLN A 51 -9.71 51.06 -23.41
CA GLN A 51 -10.80 51.42 -22.50
C GLN A 51 -12.23 50.92 -22.76
N GLU A 52 -12.57 49.77 -22.17
CA GLU A 52 -13.89 49.56 -21.57
C GLU A 52 -13.76 48.88 -20.19
N THR A 53 -14.51 49.40 -19.22
CA THR A 53 -14.48 49.05 -17.79
C THR A 53 -15.15 47.71 -17.51
N ALA A 54 -14.37 46.67 -17.20
CA ALA A 54 -14.89 45.36 -16.84
C ALA A 54 -15.32 45.32 -15.35
N THR A 55 -16.63 45.40 -15.11
CA THR A 55 -17.25 45.09 -13.81
C THR A 55 -17.13 43.59 -13.52
N PHE A 56 -16.57 43.26 -12.36
CA PHE A 56 -16.34 41.89 -11.91
C PHE A 56 -17.66 41.32 -11.37
N ALA A 57 -18.46 40.70 -12.23
CA ALA A 57 -19.72 40.06 -11.84
C ALA A 57 -19.45 38.92 -10.85
N GLU A 58 -20.03 39.01 -9.64
CA GLU A 58 -20.02 37.91 -8.69
C GLU A 58 -20.77 36.70 -9.27
N PRO A 59 -20.27 35.47 -9.03
CA PRO A 59 -20.96 34.27 -9.50
C PRO A 59 -22.31 34.14 -8.79
N SER A 60 -23.40 34.13 -9.56
CA SER A 60 -24.76 34.02 -9.02
C SER A 60 -24.95 32.72 -8.23
N VAL A 61 -25.76 32.74 -7.19
CA VAL A 61 -26.02 31.58 -6.30
C VAL A 61 -26.53 30.35 -7.07
N ALA A 62 -27.29 30.55 -8.16
CA ALA A 62 -27.74 29.49 -9.06
C ALA A 62 -26.57 28.66 -9.64
N SER A 63 -25.38 29.25 -9.81
CA SER A 63 -24.20 28.55 -10.31
C SER A 63 -23.63 27.53 -9.31
N LYS A 64 -23.92 27.67 -8.01
CA LYS A 64 -23.39 26.77 -6.99
C LYS A 64 -24.14 25.44 -6.95
N GLU A 65 -25.47 25.47 -7.00
CA GLU A 65 -26.30 24.27 -7.02
C GLU A 65 -26.06 23.44 -8.29
N GLU A 66 -25.94 24.09 -9.45
CA GLU A 66 -25.55 23.44 -10.70
C GLU A 66 -24.14 22.80 -10.61
N ALA A 67 -23.18 23.48 -9.96
CA ALA A 67 -21.84 22.94 -9.75
C ALA A 67 -21.85 21.72 -8.81
N GLU A 68 -22.70 21.72 -7.78
CA GLU A 68 -22.90 20.59 -6.86
C GLU A 68 -23.54 19.38 -7.57
N ALA A 69 -24.60 19.61 -8.35
CA ALA A 69 -25.25 18.57 -9.15
C ALA A 69 -24.26 17.94 -10.16
N ARG A 70 -23.51 18.78 -10.88
CA ARG A 70 -22.48 18.31 -11.82
C ARG A 70 -21.34 17.58 -11.12
N LEU A 71 -20.97 18.00 -9.91
CA LEU A 71 -19.96 17.32 -9.10
C LEU A 71 -20.45 15.92 -8.69
N ALA A 72 -21.71 15.79 -8.29
CA ALA A 72 -22.32 14.50 -7.96
C ALA A 72 -22.32 13.56 -9.18
N GLU A 73 -22.69 14.06 -10.36
CA GLU A 73 -22.66 13.29 -11.62
C GLU A 73 -21.25 12.80 -11.98
N LEU A 74 -20.24 13.68 -11.91
CA LEU A 74 -18.86 13.28 -12.20
C LEU A 74 -18.30 12.28 -11.17
N ARG A 75 -18.71 12.38 -9.91
CA ARG A 75 -18.36 11.39 -8.87
C ARG A 75 -19.01 10.04 -9.16
N LYS A 76 -20.29 10.03 -9.57
CA LYS A 76 -20.99 8.82 -10.03
C LYS A 76 -20.27 8.20 -11.23
N GLU A 77 -19.93 9.00 -12.25
CA GLU A 77 -19.20 8.50 -13.43
C GLU A 77 -17.84 7.90 -13.05
N LYS A 78 -17.09 8.59 -12.18
CA LYS A 78 -15.80 8.09 -11.67
C LYS A 78 -15.96 6.80 -10.87
N ALA A 79 -16.98 6.71 -10.03
CA ALA A 79 -17.28 5.51 -9.26
C ALA A 79 -17.64 4.35 -10.19
N ASN A 80 -18.43 4.58 -11.25
CA ASN A 80 -18.74 3.59 -12.28
C ASN A 80 -17.48 3.12 -13.04
N ARG A 81 -16.54 4.01 -13.37
CA ARG A 81 -15.24 3.61 -13.96
C ARG A 81 -14.41 2.73 -13.01
N LYS A 82 -14.37 3.07 -11.72
CA LYS A 82 -13.70 2.24 -10.70
C LYS A 82 -14.42 0.90 -10.55
N LEU A 83 -15.75 0.88 -10.55
CA LEU A 83 -16.58 -0.32 -10.47
C LEU A 83 -16.23 -1.33 -11.57
N TYR A 84 -15.99 -0.87 -12.79
CA TYR A 84 -15.53 -1.74 -13.88
C TYR A 84 -14.20 -2.44 -13.56
N VAL A 85 -13.23 -1.70 -13.00
CA VAL A 85 -11.94 -2.25 -12.57
C VAL A 85 -12.13 -3.25 -11.42
N VAL A 86 -12.96 -2.90 -10.44
CA VAL A 86 -13.30 -3.77 -9.31
C VAL A 86 -13.95 -5.07 -9.79
N ARG A 87 -14.88 -5.01 -10.76
CA ARG A 87 -15.51 -6.19 -11.36
C ARG A 87 -14.50 -7.11 -12.05
N LYS A 88 -13.51 -6.53 -12.73
CA LYS A 88 -12.41 -7.30 -13.33
C LYS A 88 -11.56 -8.00 -12.26
N GLN A 89 -11.24 -7.29 -11.18
CA GLN A 89 -10.48 -7.85 -10.06
C GLN A 89 -11.27 -8.92 -9.29
N SER A 90 -12.58 -8.71 -9.08
CA SER A 90 -13.45 -9.68 -8.40
C SER A 90 -13.58 -10.96 -9.21
N LYS A 91 -13.62 -10.89 -10.54
CA LYS A 91 -13.59 -12.09 -11.40
C LYS A 91 -12.32 -12.91 -11.19
N ALA A 92 -11.16 -12.25 -11.19
CA ALA A 92 -9.88 -12.92 -10.94
C ALA A 92 -9.80 -13.51 -9.52
N LEU A 93 -10.31 -12.79 -8.52
CA LEU A 93 -10.37 -13.26 -7.14
C LEU A 93 -11.31 -14.45 -6.97
N ALA A 94 -12.51 -14.39 -7.56
CA ALA A 94 -13.49 -15.48 -7.59
C ALA A 94 -12.88 -16.78 -8.12
N SER A 95 -12.21 -16.73 -9.29
CA SER A 95 -11.50 -17.89 -9.83
C SER A 95 -10.41 -18.42 -8.89
N LYS A 96 -9.68 -17.53 -8.22
CA LYS A 96 -8.63 -17.91 -7.26
C LYS A 96 -9.21 -18.61 -6.03
N LEU A 97 -10.32 -18.11 -5.49
CA LEU A 97 -10.99 -18.67 -4.31
C LEU A 97 -11.58 -20.05 -4.61
N VAL A 98 -12.23 -20.24 -5.75
CA VAL A 98 -12.72 -21.56 -6.21
C VAL A 98 -11.58 -22.58 -6.27
N ARG A 99 -10.43 -22.19 -6.85
CA ARG A 99 -9.23 -23.06 -6.90
C ARG A 99 -8.70 -23.40 -5.50
N PHE A 100 -8.74 -22.45 -4.56
CA PHE A 100 -8.28 -22.70 -3.20
C PHE A 100 -9.21 -23.64 -2.44
N GLU A 101 -10.52 -23.47 -2.56
CA GLU A 101 -11.49 -24.34 -1.90
C GLU A 101 -11.40 -25.77 -2.47
N LYS A 102 -11.30 -25.93 -3.80
CA LYS A 102 -11.01 -27.23 -4.42
C LYS A 102 -9.76 -27.88 -3.85
N LYS A 103 -8.64 -27.14 -3.77
CA LYS A 103 -7.38 -27.66 -3.20
C LYS A 103 -7.52 -28.05 -1.72
N ARG A 104 -8.31 -27.30 -0.96
CA ARG A 104 -8.58 -27.60 0.46
C ARG A 104 -9.37 -28.89 0.60
N LEU A 105 -10.44 -29.08 -0.18
CA LEU A 105 -11.24 -30.30 -0.18
C LEU A 105 -10.41 -31.52 -0.60
N LEU A 106 -9.59 -31.40 -1.65
CA LEU A 106 -8.67 -32.47 -2.06
C LEU A 106 -7.67 -32.86 -0.95
N ARG A 107 -7.22 -31.91 -0.13
CA ARG A 107 -6.37 -32.23 1.03
C ARG A 107 -7.13 -32.99 2.11
N LYS A 108 -8.41 -32.66 2.34
CA LYS A 108 -9.26 -33.40 3.29
C LYS A 108 -9.47 -34.84 2.85
N ILE A 109 -9.79 -35.06 1.57
CA ILE A 109 -9.91 -36.42 0.99
C ILE A 109 -8.63 -37.21 1.24
N LYS A 110 -7.47 -36.62 0.92
CA LYS A 110 -6.18 -37.26 1.18
C LYS A 110 -5.93 -37.56 2.66
N GLN A 111 -6.38 -36.69 3.56
CA GLN A 111 -6.26 -36.92 5.01
C GLN A 111 -7.11 -38.13 5.45
N HIS A 112 -8.36 -38.23 4.98
CA HIS A 112 -9.22 -39.38 5.26
C HIS A 112 -8.63 -40.67 4.66
N GLN A 113 -8.14 -40.64 3.42
CA GLN A 113 -7.50 -41.80 2.78
C GLN A 113 -6.16 -42.22 3.41
N SER A 114 -5.46 -41.31 4.10
CA SER A 114 -4.16 -41.60 4.70
C SER A 114 -4.22 -42.17 6.11
N LYS A 115 -5.40 -42.14 6.76
CA LYS A 115 -5.56 -42.75 8.08
C LYS A 115 -5.60 -44.27 7.90
N PRO A 116 -4.64 -45.02 8.46
CA PRO A 116 -4.63 -46.47 8.33
C PRO A 116 -5.89 -47.06 8.98
N ASN A 117 -6.56 -47.98 8.27
CA ASN A 117 -7.72 -48.73 8.73
C ASN A 117 -7.44 -49.45 10.06
N GLU A 118 -7.69 -48.79 11.19
CA GLU A 118 -7.80 -49.46 12.48
C GLU A 118 -9.20 -50.12 12.58
N ALA A 119 -9.28 -51.25 11.87
CA ALA A 119 -10.20 -52.39 11.97
C ALA A 119 -11.70 -52.13 12.31
N ASN A 120 -12.48 -52.12 11.23
CA ASN A 120 -13.73 -52.88 11.03
C ASN A 120 -15.09 -52.27 11.45
N ALA A 121 -15.15 -51.13 12.13
CA ALA A 121 -16.42 -50.43 12.36
C ALA A 121 -16.43 -48.94 11.94
N ALA A 122 -15.27 -48.34 11.71
CA ALA A 122 -15.15 -46.92 11.32
C ALA A 122 -15.29 -46.67 9.81
N ASP A 123 -15.09 -47.69 8.97
CA ASP A 123 -14.97 -47.59 7.51
C ASP A 123 -16.19 -46.93 6.84
N SER A 124 -17.41 -47.17 7.33
CA SER A 124 -18.62 -46.57 6.74
C SER A 124 -18.71 -45.06 6.96
N THR A 125 -18.15 -44.52 8.05
CA THR A 125 -18.24 -43.08 8.35
C THR A 125 -17.18 -42.28 7.62
N GLU A 126 -15.98 -42.84 7.45
CA GLU A 126 -14.91 -42.16 6.72
C GLU A 126 -15.19 -42.12 5.22
N GLN A 127 -15.76 -43.20 4.65
CA GLN A 127 -16.17 -43.20 3.25
C GLN A 127 -17.24 -42.14 2.98
N ALA A 128 -18.26 -42.03 3.85
CA ALA A 128 -19.29 -40.99 3.71
C ALA A 128 -18.71 -39.56 3.74
N ALA A 129 -17.66 -39.33 4.54
CA ALA A 129 -16.98 -38.03 4.58
C ALA A 129 -16.15 -37.74 3.31
N VAL A 130 -15.59 -38.78 2.68
CA VAL A 130 -14.93 -38.67 1.38
C VAL A 130 -15.95 -38.34 0.29
N ASP A 131 -17.06 -39.07 0.24
CA ASP A 131 -18.14 -38.86 -0.74
C ASP A 131 -18.73 -37.43 -0.61
N GLU A 132 -18.94 -36.94 0.62
CA GLU A 132 -19.38 -35.54 0.85
C GLU A 132 -18.35 -34.53 0.33
N CYS A 133 -17.05 -34.78 0.54
CA CYS A 133 -15.99 -33.92 0.02
C CYS A 133 -15.91 -33.93 -1.51
N GLU A 134 -16.18 -35.07 -2.15
CA GLU A 134 -16.22 -35.20 -3.60
C GLU A 134 -17.41 -34.44 -4.20
N GLN A 135 -18.60 -34.61 -3.61
CA GLN A 135 -19.79 -33.83 -3.98
C GLN A 135 -19.55 -32.33 -3.81
N ASP A 136 -18.88 -31.92 -2.74
CA ASP A 136 -18.48 -30.53 -2.52
C ASP A 136 -17.50 -30.01 -3.58
N ILE A 137 -16.57 -30.84 -4.05
CA ILE A 137 -15.65 -30.47 -5.14
C ILE A 137 -16.41 -30.28 -6.44
N GLU A 138 -17.32 -31.20 -6.77
CA GLU A 138 -18.16 -31.11 -7.96
C GLU A 138 -19.01 -29.83 -7.92
N ALA A 139 -19.71 -29.60 -6.81
CA ALA A 139 -20.48 -28.37 -6.60
C ALA A 139 -19.62 -27.11 -6.70
N THR A 140 -18.38 -27.13 -6.17
CA THR A 140 -17.44 -26.00 -6.23
C THR A 140 -16.93 -25.74 -7.65
N VAL A 141 -16.70 -26.78 -8.44
CA VAL A 141 -16.25 -26.68 -9.85
C VAL A 141 -17.39 -26.22 -10.75
N ALA A 142 -18.62 -26.63 -10.45
CA ALA A 142 -19.82 -26.21 -11.17
C ALA A 142 -20.20 -24.74 -10.93
N LEU A 143 -19.56 -24.04 -9.98
CA LEU A 143 -19.89 -22.63 -9.68
C LEU A 143 -19.56 -21.70 -10.87
N PRO A 144 -20.57 -21.03 -11.45
CA PRO A 144 -20.34 -19.99 -12.45
C PRO A 144 -19.59 -18.81 -11.85
N ILE A 145 -18.44 -18.48 -12.45
CA ILE A 145 -17.56 -17.40 -11.98
C ILE A 145 -18.27 -16.04 -12.12
N GLU A 146 -19.10 -15.87 -13.16
CA GLU A 146 -19.92 -14.69 -13.38
C GLU A 146 -20.88 -14.43 -12.20
N ASP A 147 -21.56 -15.46 -11.69
CA ASP A 147 -22.55 -15.32 -10.61
C ASP A 147 -21.87 -15.06 -9.27
N LEU A 148 -20.75 -15.73 -9.02
CA LEU A 148 -19.91 -15.45 -7.84
C LEU A 148 -19.39 -14.01 -7.86
N THR A 149 -19.02 -13.52 -9.05
CA THR A 149 -18.62 -12.12 -9.26
C THR A 149 -19.79 -11.16 -8.96
N THR A 150 -20.98 -11.47 -9.45
CA THR A 150 -22.19 -10.67 -9.19
C THR A 150 -22.54 -10.64 -7.69
N CYS A 151 -22.40 -11.77 -7.00
CA CYS A 151 -22.57 -11.86 -5.55
C CYS A 151 -21.55 -10.98 -4.78
N LEU A 152 -20.28 -11.00 -5.18
CA LEU A 152 -19.26 -10.10 -4.60
C LEU A 152 -19.62 -8.63 -4.81
N MET A 153 -20.00 -8.25 -6.03
CA MET A 153 -20.37 -6.87 -6.35
C MET A 153 -21.59 -6.38 -5.56
N SER A 154 -22.57 -7.25 -5.33
CA SER A 154 -23.71 -6.91 -4.48
C SER A 154 -23.34 -6.76 -3.00
N ARG A 155 -22.46 -7.61 -2.47
CA ARG A 155 -21.94 -7.42 -1.10
C ARG A 155 -21.17 -6.11 -0.95
N ILE A 156 -20.46 -5.68 -1.99
CA ILE A 156 -19.84 -4.35 -2.06
C ILE A 156 -20.92 -3.26 -2.06
N LYS A 157 -21.93 -3.36 -2.93
CA LYS A 157 -23.05 -2.40 -2.97
C LYS A 157 -23.76 -2.25 -1.63
N LYS A 158 -24.07 -3.36 -0.95
CA LYS A 158 -24.74 -3.35 0.38
C LYS A 158 -23.95 -2.62 1.45
N ARG A 159 -22.63 -2.45 1.29
CA ARG A 159 -21.76 -1.70 2.22
C ARG A 159 -21.57 -0.24 1.82
N ILE A 160 -22.07 0.17 0.66
CA ILE A 160 -22.00 1.54 0.19
C ILE A 160 -23.25 2.24 0.71
N THR A 161 -23.07 3.31 1.48
CA THR A 161 -24.18 4.05 2.12
C THR A 161 -24.81 5.06 1.16
N ALA A 162 -24.11 5.41 0.09
CA ALA A 162 -24.57 6.38 -0.89
C ALA A 162 -25.37 5.68 -2.00
N ASP A 163 -26.62 6.10 -2.17
CA ASP A 163 -27.40 5.77 -3.35
C ASP A 163 -26.80 6.45 -4.58
N GLY A 164 -26.68 5.72 -5.68
CA GLY A 164 -26.19 6.29 -6.95
C GLY A 164 -25.34 5.37 -7.81
N LEU A 165 -24.98 4.17 -7.34
CA LEU A 165 -24.30 3.19 -8.19
C LEU A 165 -25.30 2.36 -8.99
N ASP A 166 -25.07 2.30 -10.31
CA ASP A 166 -25.87 1.55 -11.27
C ASP A 166 -25.49 0.06 -11.25
N ILE A 167 -25.59 -0.57 -10.08
CA ILE A 167 -25.46 -2.02 -9.95
C ILE A 167 -26.88 -2.58 -9.86
N PRO A 168 -27.28 -3.50 -10.76
CA PRO A 168 -28.61 -4.10 -10.69
C PRO A 168 -28.81 -4.83 -9.35
N PRO A 169 -30.04 -4.85 -8.81
CA PRO A 169 -30.35 -5.73 -7.68
C PRO A 169 -30.04 -7.19 -8.05
N LEU A 170 -29.77 -8.03 -7.05
CA LEU A 170 -29.66 -9.46 -7.31
C LEU A 170 -31.00 -9.97 -7.83
N SER A 171 -30.96 -10.82 -8.87
CA SER A 171 -32.12 -11.64 -9.21
C SER A 171 -32.40 -12.61 -8.06
N LEU A 172 -33.65 -13.07 -7.97
CA LEU A 172 -34.09 -14.03 -6.96
C LEU A 172 -33.27 -15.33 -7.04
N GLU A 173 -33.00 -15.80 -8.27
CA GLU A 173 -32.11 -16.94 -8.56
C GLU A 173 -30.69 -16.76 -7.97
N LEU A 174 -30.09 -15.57 -8.13
CA LEU A 174 -28.78 -15.28 -7.57
C LEU A 174 -28.81 -15.21 -6.03
N GLN A 175 -29.95 -14.89 -5.45
CA GLN A 175 -30.13 -14.81 -4.00
C GLN A 175 -30.13 -16.21 -3.39
N GLU A 176 -30.82 -17.16 -4.04
CA GLU A 176 -30.76 -18.59 -3.71
C GLU A 176 -29.36 -19.16 -3.94
N PHE A 177 -28.72 -18.83 -5.06
CA PHE A 177 -27.34 -19.21 -5.34
C PHE A 177 -26.38 -18.74 -4.24
N ASN A 178 -26.52 -17.49 -3.77
CA ASN A 178 -25.73 -16.94 -2.67
C ASN A 178 -26.04 -17.63 -1.33
N ALA A 179 -27.20 -18.26 -1.15
CA ALA A 179 -27.51 -19.03 0.05
C ALA A 179 -26.83 -20.40 0.10
N SER A 180 -26.32 -20.92 -1.03
CA SER A 180 -25.60 -22.20 -1.09
C SER A 180 -24.39 -22.23 -0.14
N LYS A 181 -24.24 -23.35 0.59
CA LYS A 181 -23.14 -23.57 1.55
C LYS A 181 -21.76 -23.44 0.88
N CYS A 182 -21.58 -23.91 -0.35
CA CYS A 182 -20.29 -23.82 -1.03
C CYS A 182 -19.97 -22.35 -1.40
N VAL A 183 -20.96 -21.59 -1.87
CA VAL A 183 -20.83 -20.16 -2.18
C VAL A 183 -20.50 -19.37 -0.92
N GLN A 184 -21.16 -19.65 0.20
CA GLN A 184 -20.86 -19.00 1.48
C GLN A 184 -19.45 -19.30 1.99
N ARG A 185 -18.94 -20.52 1.82
CA ARG A 185 -17.54 -20.85 2.15
C ARG A 185 -16.56 -20.06 1.29
N VAL A 186 -16.79 -20.01 -0.02
CA VAL A 186 -15.92 -19.29 -0.96
C VAL A 186 -15.95 -17.78 -0.69
N LEU A 187 -17.13 -17.19 -0.51
CA LEU A 187 -17.31 -15.75 -0.23
C LEU A 187 -16.96 -15.36 1.22
N GLY A 188 -16.97 -16.32 2.14
CA GLY A 188 -16.58 -16.15 3.53
C GLY A 188 -15.06 -16.22 3.75
N ALA A 189 -14.29 -16.56 2.71
CA ALA A 189 -12.84 -16.55 2.78
C ALA A 189 -12.32 -15.14 3.13
N HIS A 190 -11.32 -15.07 4.01
CA HIS A 190 -10.76 -13.80 4.49
C HIS A 190 -10.37 -12.83 3.36
N GLN A 191 -9.74 -13.35 2.30
CA GLN A 191 -9.37 -12.56 1.10
C GLN A 191 -10.58 -11.90 0.42
N ALA A 192 -11.73 -12.57 0.38
CA ALA A 192 -12.96 -12.00 -0.18
C ALA A 192 -13.50 -10.89 0.72
N ILE A 193 -13.50 -11.10 2.03
CA ILE A 193 -13.99 -10.13 3.01
C ILE A 193 -13.15 -8.84 3.00
N GLU A 194 -11.82 -8.96 2.96
CA GLU A 194 -10.92 -7.81 2.87
C GLU A 194 -11.11 -7.06 1.56
N PHE A 195 -11.17 -7.79 0.43
CA PHE A 195 -11.43 -7.19 -0.87
C PHE A 195 -12.74 -6.41 -0.90
N ILE A 196 -13.82 -6.96 -0.33
CA ILE A 196 -15.12 -6.28 -0.23
C ILE A 196 -15.00 -5.01 0.62
N LYS A 197 -14.30 -5.07 1.77
CA LYS A 197 -14.14 -3.93 2.67
C LYS A 197 -13.37 -2.79 2.00
N GLU A 198 -12.21 -3.08 1.43
CA GLU A 198 -11.34 -2.09 0.78
C GLU A 198 -12.06 -1.38 -0.37
N ASN A 199 -12.70 -2.15 -1.26
CA ASN A 199 -13.37 -1.56 -2.42
C ASN A 199 -14.66 -0.83 -2.06
N ALA A 200 -15.40 -1.29 -1.03
CA ALA A 200 -16.55 -0.55 -0.53
C ALA A 200 -16.14 0.80 0.10
N THR A 201 -15.02 0.84 0.82
CA THR A 201 -14.49 2.10 1.36
C THR A 201 -14.04 3.04 0.23
N ASP A 202 -13.28 2.54 -0.75
CA ASP A 202 -12.84 3.34 -1.90
C ASP A 202 -14.02 3.96 -2.66
N LEU A 203 -15.07 3.18 -2.93
CA LEU A 203 -16.25 3.65 -3.66
C LEU A 203 -17.06 4.67 -2.84
N ASN A 204 -17.24 4.43 -1.53
CA ASN A 204 -17.87 5.40 -0.64
C ASN A 204 -17.09 6.73 -0.61
N GLU A 205 -15.75 6.69 -0.58
CA GLU A 205 -14.94 7.91 -0.60
C GLU A 205 -15.08 8.68 -1.92
N ILE A 206 -15.23 7.99 -3.05
CA ILE A 206 -15.46 8.63 -4.35
C ILE A 206 -16.84 9.31 -4.39
N LEU A 207 -17.88 8.61 -3.93
CA LEU A 207 -19.27 9.10 -4.00
C LEU A 207 -19.51 10.26 -3.02
N THR A 208 -19.12 10.10 -1.77
CA THR A 208 -19.30 11.13 -0.74
C THR A 208 -18.33 12.29 -0.93
N GLY A 209 -17.18 12.07 -1.60
CA GLY A 209 -16.08 13.02 -1.65
C GLY A 209 -15.37 13.22 -0.30
N ALA A 210 -15.85 12.57 0.76
CA ALA A 210 -15.21 12.55 2.05
C ALA A 210 -14.09 11.52 1.99
N LYS A 211 -12.90 11.95 1.55
CA LYS A 211 -11.70 11.20 1.90
C LYS A 211 -11.69 11.13 3.41
N ARG A 212 -11.72 9.92 3.98
CA ARG A 212 -11.40 9.75 5.39
C ARG A 212 -10.10 10.53 5.58
N VAL A 213 -10.16 11.62 6.34
CA VAL A 213 -8.97 12.02 7.08
C VAL A 213 -8.74 10.76 7.86
N ALA A 214 -7.82 9.89 7.40
CA ALA A 214 -7.39 8.76 8.17
C ALA A 214 -7.20 9.39 9.54
N LYS A 215 -8.07 9.01 10.48
CA LYS A 215 -8.02 9.45 11.85
C LYS A 215 -6.72 8.79 12.29
N LYS A 216 -5.60 9.41 11.89
CA LYS A 216 -4.30 9.28 12.50
C LYS A 216 -4.73 9.49 13.92
N GLN A 217 -4.77 8.38 14.65
CA GLN A 217 -5.12 8.41 16.04
C GLN A 217 -4.21 9.50 16.58
N GLU A 218 -4.80 10.67 16.84
CA GLU A 218 -4.54 11.38 18.06
C GLU A 218 -4.78 10.29 19.11
N LEU A 219 -3.73 9.47 19.32
CA LEU A 219 -3.49 8.87 20.60
C LEU A 219 -3.76 10.01 21.55
N PRO A 220 -4.74 9.87 22.46
CA PRO A 220 -5.02 10.94 23.41
C PRO A 220 -3.67 11.35 23.94
N GLU A 221 -3.29 12.60 23.64
CA GLU A 221 -2.05 13.18 24.09
C GLU A 221 -2.08 12.93 25.59
N LYS A 222 -1.28 11.95 26.04
CA LYS A 222 -1.29 11.52 27.43
C LYS A 222 -1.24 12.80 28.22
N ALA A 223 -2.32 13.08 28.96
CA ALA A 223 -2.46 14.26 29.76
C ALA A 223 -1.12 14.45 30.46
N LYS A 224 -0.38 15.48 30.06
CA LYS A 224 0.74 15.96 30.84
C LYS A 224 0.12 16.25 32.20
N ALA A 225 0.44 15.40 33.17
CA ALA A 225 0.07 15.62 34.55
C ALA A 225 0.40 17.09 34.87
N PRO A 226 -0.51 17.81 35.53
CA PRO A 226 -0.20 19.16 36.00
C PRO A 226 1.06 19.05 36.84
N LYS A 227 2.10 19.80 36.47
CA LYS A 227 3.26 20.02 37.33
C LYS A 227 2.70 20.53 38.66
N SER A 228 2.89 19.74 39.70
CA SER A 228 2.59 20.11 41.08
C SER A 228 3.20 21.48 41.35
N SER A 229 2.34 22.44 41.69
CA SER A 229 2.72 23.61 42.46
C SER A 229 3.40 23.13 43.73
N MET A 230 4.59 23.67 44.01
CA MET A 230 5.21 23.51 45.32
C MET A 230 4.25 24.04 46.39
N PRO A 231 3.98 23.29 47.47
CA PRO A 231 3.45 23.89 48.67
C PRO A 231 4.59 24.61 49.41
N ASP A 232 4.26 25.81 49.87
CA ASP A 232 5.10 26.67 50.70
C ASP A 232 5.39 25.95 52.04
N ILE A 233 6.67 25.75 52.33
CA ILE A 233 7.15 25.24 53.62
C ILE A 233 7.14 26.43 54.58
N SER A 234 6.11 26.51 55.40
CA SER A 234 6.18 27.17 56.70
C SER A 234 5.99 26.11 57.78
N THR A 235 7.08 25.95 58.52
CA THR A 235 7.23 25.34 59.84
C THR A 235 6.01 25.49 60.74
N GLU A 236 5.46 24.36 61.17
CA GLU A 236 5.10 24.20 62.58
C GLU A 236 5.23 22.72 62.95
N TYR A 237 6.06 22.49 63.97
CA TYR A 237 6.20 21.23 64.68
C TYR A 237 4.85 20.92 65.34
N ASP A 238 4.36 19.69 65.22
CA ASP A 238 3.73 19.05 66.36
C ASP A 238 3.86 17.52 66.30
N ASP A 239 4.10 17.04 67.50
CA ASP A 239 4.45 15.72 67.98
C ASP A 239 3.24 14.77 67.91
N TYR A 240 3.42 13.56 67.35
CA TYR A 240 2.67 12.38 67.78
C TYR A 240 3.35 11.09 67.29
N GLU A 241 4.01 10.42 68.22
CA GLU A 241 4.21 8.97 68.18
C GLU A 241 2.85 8.26 68.07
N SER A 242 2.64 7.43 67.05
CA SER A 242 1.76 6.27 67.23
C SER A 242 2.13 5.14 66.27
N THR A 243 2.70 4.12 66.89
CA THR A 243 2.89 2.74 66.47
C THR A 243 1.61 2.09 65.93
N SER A 244 1.72 1.34 64.83
CA SER A 244 1.12 0.02 64.58
C SER A 244 1.22 -0.25 63.07
N ASP A 245 2.14 -1.08 62.60
CA ASP A 245 2.06 -2.55 62.66
C ASP A 245 0.88 -3.06 61.82
N LEU A 246 1.18 -3.37 60.55
CA LEU A 246 0.32 -4.12 59.63
C LEU A 246 1.21 -4.75 58.54
N GLU A 247 2.03 -5.72 58.98
CA GLU A 247 2.35 -6.86 58.15
C GLU A 247 1.07 -7.70 57.96
N ALA A 248 0.64 -7.88 56.71
CA ALA A 248 -0.20 -9.03 56.34
C ALA A 248 -0.14 -9.28 54.83
N ASP A 249 0.55 -10.36 54.49
CA ASP A 249 0.16 -11.35 53.48
C ASP A 249 -0.21 -10.90 52.07
N LEU A 250 0.80 -10.92 51.18
CA LEU A 250 0.59 -11.39 49.80
C LEU A 250 1.66 -12.41 49.42
N ALA A 251 1.49 -13.61 49.96
CA ALA A 251 2.14 -14.81 49.47
C ALA A 251 1.66 -15.14 48.04
N GLY A 252 2.63 -15.40 47.15
CA GLY A 252 2.47 -16.42 46.11
C GLY A 252 1.67 -16.03 44.86
N ARG A 253 2.27 -15.21 43.98
CA ARG A 253 2.06 -15.38 42.54
C ARG A 253 3.39 -15.46 41.82
N LYS A 254 3.84 -16.70 41.59
CA LYS A 254 4.88 -17.03 40.61
C LYS A 254 4.38 -16.59 39.23
N SER A 255 4.82 -15.43 38.76
CA SER A 255 4.65 -15.04 37.37
C SER A 255 5.71 -15.76 36.54
N GLU A 256 5.33 -16.81 35.84
CA GLU A 256 6.11 -17.32 34.72
C GLU A 256 6.14 -16.23 33.63
N PRO A 257 7.32 -15.90 33.06
CA PRO A 257 7.36 -15.01 31.92
C PRO A 257 6.80 -15.76 30.71
N ALA A 258 5.53 -15.50 30.40
CA ALA A 258 4.93 -15.86 29.12
C ALA A 258 5.71 -15.15 28.01
N SER A 259 6.71 -15.87 27.49
CA SER A 259 7.42 -15.56 26.26
C SER A 259 6.40 -15.54 25.12
N VAL A 260 5.84 -14.37 24.86
CA VAL A 260 5.10 -14.05 23.64
C VAL A 260 6.11 -14.00 22.50
N PHE A 261 6.51 -15.19 22.05
CA PHE A 261 7.28 -15.41 20.84
C PHE A 261 6.32 -15.13 19.67
N VAL A 262 6.23 -13.84 19.29
CA VAL A 262 5.56 -13.46 18.06
C VAL A 262 6.41 -13.98 16.91
N SER A 263 6.03 -15.14 16.39
CA SER A 263 6.39 -15.56 15.03
C SER A 263 5.81 -14.56 14.03
N ARG A 264 6.48 -13.42 13.84
CA ARG A 264 6.36 -12.57 12.65
C ARG A 264 7.04 -13.35 11.53
N LEU A 265 6.31 -14.22 10.84
CA LEU A 265 5.54 -13.88 9.65
C LEU A 265 6.42 -13.13 8.65
N ASP A 266 7.01 -13.95 7.80
CA ASP A 266 7.64 -13.71 6.52
C ASP A 266 6.91 -12.61 5.73
N GLY A 267 7.34 -11.36 5.96
CA GLY A 267 6.76 -10.14 5.41
C GLY A 267 7.63 -9.65 4.26
N ASN A 268 7.33 -10.14 3.07
CA ASN A 268 7.79 -9.67 1.77
C ASN A 268 7.73 -8.13 1.69
N VAL A 269 8.86 -7.46 1.93
CA VAL A 269 9.00 -6.01 1.78
C VAL A 269 9.09 -5.68 0.30
N SER A 270 7.94 -5.41 -0.32
CA SER A 270 7.87 -4.56 -1.51
C SER A 270 8.20 -3.13 -1.09
N ASP A 271 9.45 -2.77 -1.30
CA ASP A 271 9.98 -1.40 -1.24
C ASP A 271 9.42 -0.58 -2.42
N GLU A 272 8.23 0.03 -2.25
CA GLU A 272 7.81 1.17 -3.06
C GLU A 272 8.45 2.45 -2.50
N SER A 273 9.73 2.67 -2.82
CA SER A 273 10.35 3.97 -2.62
C SER A 273 9.76 4.96 -3.63
N VAL A 274 8.87 5.82 -3.12
CA VAL A 274 8.47 7.07 -3.76
C VAL A 274 9.70 7.99 -3.71
N ASN A 275 10.37 8.20 -4.85
CA ASN A 275 11.33 9.31 -4.94
C ASN A 275 11.15 10.16 -6.20
N ASN A 276 11.25 11.45 -5.91
CA ASN A 276 10.87 12.61 -6.68
C ASN A 276 11.86 12.93 -7.81
N SER A 277 11.33 13.55 -8.86
CA SER A 277 11.97 14.64 -9.61
C SER A 277 13.33 14.40 -10.29
N SER A 278 13.28 14.14 -11.59
CA SER A 278 14.09 14.92 -12.54
C SER A 278 13.36 15.05 -13.88
N ARG A 279 12.93 16.27 -14.20
CA ARG A 279 12.36 16.65 -15.50
C ARG A 279 13.38 16.32 -16.60
N LYS A 280 13.02 15.45 -17.54
CA LYS A 280 13.73 15.33 -18.82
C LYS A 280 13.02 16.20 -19.88
N PRO A 281 13.76 16.93 -20.73
CA PRO A 281 13.17 17.69 -21.82
C PRO A 281 12.52 16.74 -22.84
N LYS A 282 11.28 17.05 -23.23
CA LYS A 282 10.57 16.36 -24.31
C LYS A 282 11.32 16.59 -25.62
N LYS A 283 11.94 15.55 -26.16
CA LYS A 283 12.47 15.55 -27.53
C LYS A 283 11.28 15.34 -28.46
N ASP A 284 10.99 16.35 -29.27
CA ASP A 284 9.93 16.35 -30.27
C ASP A 284 10.06 15.15 -31.19
N LYS A 285 9.10 14.21 -31.09
CA LYS A 285 8.86 13.24 -32.14
C LYS A 285 8.15 13.97 -33.26
N ARG A 286 8.92 14.38 -34.27
CA ARG A 286 8.41 14.70 -35.60
C ARG A 286 7.51 13.56 -36.06
N LYS A 287 6.22 13.83 -36.16
CA LYS A 287 5.21 13.00 -36.83
C LYS A 287 5.70 12.74 -38.25
N ARG A 288 6.04 11.49 -38.57
CA ARG A 288 6.00 11.02 -39.95
C ARG A 288 4.52 10.81 -40.28
N HIS A 289 3.94 11.78 -40.99
CA HIS A 289 2.67 11.62 -41.67
C HIS A 289 2.94 10.86 -42.97
N GLY A 290 2.25 9.74 -43.20
CA GLY A 290 2.30 9.03 -44.48
C GLY A 290 2.56 7.51 -44.39
N ALA A 291 2.04 6.83 -43.38
CA ALA A 291 1.88 5.37 -43.44
C ALA A 291 0.38 5.08 -43.45
N SER A 292 -0.11 4.55 -44.56
CA SER A 292 -1.47 4.10 -44.82
C SER A 292 -1.92 3.13 -43.74
N GLU A 293 -3.16 3.28 -43.25
CA GLU A 293 -3.76 2.41 -42.23
C GLU A 293 -3.91 0.94 -42.69
N GLU A 294 -3.75 0.67 -44.00
CA GLU A 294 -3.78 -0.66 -44.60
C GLU A 294 -2.50 -1.48 -44.38
N ASP A 295 -1.33 -0.82 -44.21
CA ASP A 295 -0.06 -1.53 -43.98
C ASP A 295 0.01 -2.14 -42.56
N ASP A 296 -0.63 -1.49 -41.59
CA ASP A 296 -0.74 -2.02 -40.22
C ASP A 296 -1.67 -3.25 -40.13
N PHE A 297 -2.57 -3.45 -41.11
CA PHE A 297 -3.49 -4.59 -41.14
C PHE A 297 -2.81 -5.87 -41.63
N MET A 298 -1.98 -5.78 -42.69
CA MET A 298 -1.19 -6.91 -43.19
C MET A 298 -0.15 -7.38 -42.16
N ASP A 299 0.43 -6.46 -41.39
CA ASP A 299 1.43 -6.74 -40.36
C ASP A 299 0.91 -7.61 -39.20
N ILE A 300 -0.39 -7.54 -38.91
CA ILE A 300 -1.03 -8.29 -37.83
C ILE A 300 -1.32 -9.73 -38.26
N TYR A 301 -1.65 -9.96 -39.54
CA TYR A 301 -2.02 -11.28 -40.06
C TYR A 301 -0.83 -12.09 -40.59
N GLN A 302 0.24 -11.43 -41.05
CA GLN A 302 1.43 -12.13 -41.56
C GLN A 302 2.39 -12.60 -40.44
N GLY A 303 1.97 -12.59 -39.17
CA GLY A 303 2.72 -13.22 -38.09
C GLY A 303 4.09 -12.59 -37.83
N LYS A 304 4.17 -11.25 -37.73
CA LYS A 304 5.42 -10.62 -37.31
C LYS A 304 5.91 -11.20 -35.99
N GLU A 305 7.18 -11.62 -35.98
CA GLU A 305 7.91 -12.18 -34.85
C GLU A 305 7.44 -11.55 -33.54
N ALA A 306 6.93 -12.37 -32.62
CA ALA A 306 6.41 -11.93 -31.33
C ALA A 306 7.33 -10.85 -30.75
N LYS A 307 6.77 -9.65 -30.53
CA LYS A 307 7.51 -8.46 -30.04
C LYS A 307 8.47 -8.92 -28.95
N LYS A 308 9.77 -8.97 -29.27
CA LYS A 308 10.81 -9.52 -28.39
C LYS A 308 10.63 -8.88 -27.01
N ASN A 309 10.46 -9.74 -26.01
CA ASN A 309 10.13 -9.31 -24.67
C ASN A 309 11.17 -8.26 -24.23
N ARG A 310 10.71 -7.15 -23.65
CA ARG A 310 11.60 -6.04 -23.30
C ARG A 310 12.76 -6.60 -22.46
N PRO A 311 14.03 -6.41 -22.86
CA PRO A 311 15.14 -6.97 -22.12
C PRO A 311 15.09 -6.46 -20.68
N GLY A 312 15.32 -7.38 -19.74
CA GLY A 312 15.27 -7.09 -18.31
C GLY A 312 16.29 -6.01 -17.92
N GLN A 313 16.09 -5.38 -16.75
CA GLN A 313 16.93 -4.25 -16.33
C GLN A 313 18.42 -4.59 -16.27
N ARG A 314 18.77 -5.81 -15.83
CA ARG A 314 20.16 -6.32 -15.84
C ARG A 314 20.74 -6.41 -17.24
N GLN A 315 19.96 -6.89 -18.20
CA GLN A 315 20.38 -7.04 -19.58
C GLN A 315 20.55 -5.68 -20.27
N ARG A 316 19.67 -4.71 -19.96
CA ARG A 316 19.84 -3.31 -20.38
C ARG A 316 21.10 -2.68 -19.80
N ARG A 317 21.42 -2.93 -18.53
CA ARG A 317 22.68 -2.47 -17.90
C ARG A 317 23.88 -3.07 -18.62
N LYS A 318 23.89 -4.39 -18.87
CA LYS A 318 24.97 -5.07 -19.61
C LYS A 318 25.15 -4.52 -21.03
N GLN A 319 24.06 -4.26 -21.76
CA GLN A 319 24.13 -3.63 -23.09
C GLN A 319 24.69 -2.20 -23.01
N TYR A 320 24.32 -1.43 -21.99
CA TYR A 320 24.88 -0.11 -21.77
C TYR A 320 26.37 -0.15 -21.38
N GLU A 321 26.78 -1.11 -20.56
CA GLU A 321 28.18 -1.34 -20.22
C GLU A 321 29.00 -1.76 -21.45
N GLN A 322 28.44 -2.58 -22.34
CA GLN A 322 29.12 -2.97 -23.59
C GLN A 322 29.30 -1.79 -24.55
N LEU A 323 28.31 -0.90 -24.65
CA LEU A 323 28.36 0.25 -25.56
C LEU A 323 29.21 1.42 -25.03
N TYR A 324 29.18 1.66 -23.73
CA TYR A 324 29.78 2.86 -23.13
C TYR A 324 30.92 2.55 -22.14
N GLY A 325 31.19 1.28 -21.86
CA GLY A 325 32.24 0.85 -20.93
C GLY A 325 32.12 1.51 -19.56
N ASP A 326 33.27 2.03 -19.09
CA ASP A 326 33.40 2.74 -17.83
C ASP A 326 32.65 4.07 -17.76
N GLU A 327 32.18 4.58 -18.90
CA GLU A 327 31.42 5.82 -18.98
C GLU A 327 29.92 5.64 -18.75
N ALA A 328 29.44 4.41 -18.58
CA ALA A 328 28.04 4.14 -18.31
C ALA A 328 27.58 4.82 -17.01
N ASN A 329 26.41 5.47 -17.05
CA ASN A 329 25.94 6.31 -15.95
C ASN A 329 25.83 5.57 -14.60
N HIS A 330 25.41 4.31 -14.59
CA HIS A 330 25.32 3.54 -13.36
C HIS A 330 26.70 3.18 -12.78
N ILE A 331 27.72 3.01 -13.63
CA ILE A 331 29.11 2.84 -13.20
C ILE A 331 29.65 4.17 -12.66
N LYS A 332 29.35 5.30 -13.30
CA LYS A 332 29.73 6.64 -12.81
C LYS A 332 29.14 6.95 -11.44
N ILE A 333 27.86 6.65 -11.23
CA ILE A 333 27.19 6.81 -9.93
C ILE A 333 27.86 5.92 -8.89
N TRP A 334 28.08 4.65 -9.20
CA TRP A 334 28.72 3.71 -8.28
C TRP A 334 30.17 4.10 -7.93
N LYS A 335 30.98 4.55 -8.92
CA LYS A 335 32.34 5.07 -8.69
C LYS A 335 32.32 6.35 -7.84
N LYS A 336 31.29 7.19 -7.98
CA LYS A 336 31.10 8.40 -7.16
C LYS A 336 30.69 8.06 -5.73
N GLU A 337 29.86 7.04 -5.53
CA GLU A 337 29.43 6.56 -4.21
C GLU A 337 30.56 5.82 -3.47
N LYS A 338 31.38 5.05 -4.19
CA LYS A 338 32.52 4.31 -3.59
C LYS A 338 33.73 5.16 -3.25
N LYS A 339 33.89 6.34 -3.87
CA LYS A 339 34.93 7.28 -3.46
C LYS A 339 34.40 8.04 -2.24
N PRO A 340 34.83 7.73 -1.00
CA PRO A 340 34.43 8.52 0.14
C PRO A 340 34.81 9.96 -0.15
N SER A 341 33.87 10.90 0.00
CA SER A 341 34.08 12.32 -0.27
C SER A 341 35.10 12.89 0.72
N HIS A 342 36.39 12.69 0.44
CA HIS A 342 37.51 13.19 1.24
C HIS A 342 37.83 14.66 0.95
N SER A 343 37.02 15.37 0.15
CA SER A 343 37.38 16.71 -0.36
C SER A 343 36.54 17.87 0.15
N SER A 344 35.78 17.75 1.25
CA SER A 344 34.99 18.90 1.77
C SER A 344 35.46 19.46 3.11
N ASN A 345 36.60 19.05 3.66
CA ASN A 345 37.08 19.55 4.96
C ASN A 345 38.45 20.25 4.94
N GLN A 346 39.06 20.49 3.77
CA GLN A 346 40.39 21.12 3.70
C GLN A 346 40.38 22.65 3.49
N HIS A 347 39.22 23.32 3.49
CA HIS A 347 39.17 24.78 3.30
C HIS A 347 38.98 25.60 4.59
N LYS A 348 39.41 25.10 5.75
CA LYS A 348 39.30 25.87 7.01
C LYS A 348 40.50 25.82 7.96
N GLN A 349 41.66 25.34 7.52
CA GLN A 349 42.86 25.34 8.36
C GLN A 349 44.07 25.79 7.54
N ASN A 350 44.17 27.10 7.38
CA ASN A 350 45.43 27.81 7.20
C ASN A 350 45.28 29.10 8.01
N ILE A 351 45.78 29.09 9.25
CA ILE A 351 46.45 30.20 9.94
C ILE A 351 47.10 29.60 11.20
N ALA A 352 48.43 29.65 11.20
CA ALA A 352 49.38 29.63 12.32
C ALA A 352 49.59 28.34 13.16
N GLU A 353 50.62 27.60 12.77
CA GLU A 353 51.64 27.03 13.69
C GLU A 353 52.58 28.18 14.21
N PRO A 354 53.43 28.03 15.28
CA PRO A 354 54.21 26.81 15.53
C PRO A 354 54.57 26.41 16.98
N ALA A 355 55.07 25.17 17.06
CA ALA A 355 56.09 24.61 17.95
C ALA A 355 55.73 24.25 19.40
N LYS A 356 55.76 22.94 19.70
CA LYS A 356 56.84 22.34 20.49
C LYS A 356 56.82 20.80 20.47
N GLU A 357 58.03 20.28 20.50
CA GLU A 357 58.46 18.88 20.48
C GLU A 357 57.96 18.08 21.69
N THR A 358 57.74 16.77 21.52
CA THR A 358 58.51 15.70 22.20
C THR A 358 57.87 14.32 21.95
N LYS A 359 58.71 13.39 21.46
CA LYS A 359 58.60 11.93 21.63
C LYS A 359 58.96 11.60 23.11
N PRO A 360 58.53 10.47 23.73
CA PRO A 360 58.84 9.14 23.19
C PRO A 360 57.87 7.96 23.49
N THR A 361 58.07 6.91 22.70
CA THR A 361 57.93 5.45 22.95
C THR A 361 56.98 4.93 24.05
N GLY A 362 56.09 4.01 23.66
CA GLY A 362 55.46 3.08 24.60
C GLY A 362 54.49 2.12 23.92
N ALA A 363 54.93 0.87 23.73
CA ALA A 363 54.10 -0.24 23.30
C ALA A 363 53.01 -0.56 24.34
N ALA A 364 51.76 -0.73 23.89
CA ALA A 364 50.80 -1.62 24.53
C ALA A 364 49.61 -1.84 23.58
N ALA A 365 49.43 -3.10 23.19
CA ALA A 365 48.24 -3.60 22.53
C ALA A 365 46.99 -3.21 23.34
N ASN A 366 46.12 -2.40 22.74
CA ASN A 366 44.75 -2.28 23.19
C ASN A 366 43.89 -2.18 21.94
N ASN A 367 43.58 -3.34 21.38
CA ASN A 367 42.43 -3.51 20.50
C ASN A 367 41.20 -3.21 21.35
N LYS A 368 40.91 -1.92 21.56
CA LYS A 368 39.55 -1.46 21.84
C LYS A 368 38.76 -1.91 20.63
N SER A 369 38.14 -3.08 20.76
CA SER A 369 36.96 -3.43 20.01
C SER A 369 36.10 -2.18 20.01
N GLN A 370 36.03 -1.52 18.86
CA GLN A 370 35.04 -0.48 18.66
C GLN A 370 33.73 -1.12 19.11
N ALA A 371 33.13 -0.58 20.17
CA ALA A 371 31.86 -1.04 20.68
C ALA A 371 30.88 -0.96 19.51
N MET A 372 30.72 -2.10 18.82
CA MET A 372 29.89 -2.19 17.65
C MET A 372 28.48 -1.94 18.16
N HIS A 373 27.72 -1.11 17.45
CA HIS A 373 26.38 -0.77 17.87
C HIS A 373 25.59 -2.07 18.14
N PRO A 374 24.79 -2.18 19.21
CA PRO A 374 24.15 -3.43 19.63
C PRO A 374 23.30 -4.10 18.53
N SER A 375 22.81 -3.33 17.56
CA SER A 375 22.12 -3.88 16.37
C SER A 375 23.04 -4.70 15.45
N TRP A 376 24.33 -4.41 15.42
CA TRP A 376 25.30 -5.11 14.60
C TRP A 376 25.75 -6.42 15.25
N GLU A 377 25.92 -6.44 16.57
CA GLU A 377 26.16 -7.67 17.34
C GLU A 377 24.96 -8.63 17.22
N ALA A 378 23.73 -8.12 17.32
CA ALA A 378 22.53 -8.93 17.11
C ALA A 378 22.49 -9.58 15.72
N LYS A 379 22.82 -8.80 14.67
CA LYS A 379 22.84 -9.30 13.28
C LYS A 379 23.97 -10.29 13.02
N ARG A 380 25.11 -10.15 13.71
CA ARG A 380 26.21 -11.12 13.66
C ARG A 380 25.80 -12.44 14.30
N ARG A 381 25.15 -12.38 15.46
CA ARG A 381 24.67 -13.54 16.22
C ARG A 381 23.59 -14.32 15.46
N GLU A 382 22.69 -13.62 14.76
CA GLU A 382 21.68 -14.24 13.90
C GLU A 382 22.34 -15.03 12.74
N ARG A 383 23.37 -14.45 12.11
CA ARG A 383 24.08 -15.11 11.01
C ARG A 383 24.83 -16.36 11.48
N GLU A 384 25.45 -16.31 12.65
CA GLU A 384 26.16 -17.44 13.26
C GLU A 384 25.20 -18.60 13.62
N LEU A 385 24.02 -18.29 14.17
CA LEU A 385 22.96 -19.29 14.41
C LEU A 385 22.47 -19.96 13.12
N LEU A 386 22.33 -19.18 12.03
CA LEU A 386 21.93 -19.70 10.72
C LEU A 386 23.00 -20.59 10.08
N GLU A 387 24.28 -20.33 10.35
CA GLU A 387 25.38 -21.17 9.89
C GLU A 387 25.48 -22.48 10.70
N GLN A 388 25.26 -22.43 12.02
CA GLN A 388 25.12 -23.62 12.85
C GLN A 388 23.92 -24.48 12.43
N ALA A 389 22.77 -23.86 12.15
CA ALA A 389 21.58 -24.59 11.68
C ALA A 389 21.82 -25.27 10.32
N LYS A 390 22.66 -24.70 9.45
CA LYS A 390 23.04 -25.31 8.17
C LYS A 390 24.03 -26.47 8.31
N SER A 391 24.80 -26.54 9.41
CA SER A 391 25.74 -27.63 9.65
C SER A 391 25.08 -28.89 10.21
N ILE A 392 23.83 -28.80 10.70
CA ILE A 392 23.04 -29.96 11.14
C ILE A 392 22.42 -30.63 9.90
N LYS A 393 23.27 -31.31 9.13
CA LYS A 393 22.86 -32.11 7.97
C LYS A 393 22.35 -33.48 8.45
N GLY A 394 21.07 -33.53 8.82
CA GLY A 394 20.20 -34.72 8.76
C GLY A 394 20.63 -35.95 9.57
N GLN A 395 20.56 -35.90 10.90
CA GLN A 395 20.37 -37.12 11.69
C GLN A 395 18.88 -37.49 11.67
N LYS A 396 18.58 -38.66 11.11
CA LYS A 396 17.24 -39.21 10.99
C LYS A 396 16.80 -39.67 12.38
N ILE A 397 15.87 -38.95 13.02
CA ILE A 397 15.26 -39.38 14.28
C ILE A 397 14.33 -40.55 13.92
N VAL A 398 14.69 -41.75 14.39
CA VAL A 398 13.81 -42.93 14.35
C VAL A 398 13.12 -42.99 15.71
N PHE A 399 11.79 -42.88 15.72
CA PHE A 399 11.00 -43.14 16.92
C PHE A 399 10.85 -44.65 17.04
N THR A 400 11.45 -45.23 18.09
CA THR A 400 11.23 -46.62 18.52
C THR A 400 10.00 -46.71 19.41
#